data_AF-A0A818MU42-F1
#
_entry.id   AF-A0A818MU42-F1
#
_cell.length_a   1.000
_cell.length_b   1.000
_cell.length_c   1.000
_cell.angle_alpha   90.00
_cell.angle_beta   90.00
_cell.angle_gamma   90.00
#
_symmetry.space_group_name_H-M   'P 1'
#
loop_
_entity.id
_entity.type
_entity.pdbx_description
1 polymer ?
#
loop_
_entity_poly.entity_id
_entity_poly.type
_entity_poly.pdbx_seq_one_letter_code
_entity_poly.pdbx_strand_id
1 'polypeptide(L)'
;MPSIANNPDTILVQYQGSSSSIIAIAGFRFVNGILSIKAQFNFDFTTNYKITKEQYNMITIGWTYQQVTVAFGNQKGNVVSESGAQGFTSIVVQYTGIKEEGQQVDSIVTLGFSNEILVAKSQYGKS
;
A
#
# COMPACT_ATOMS: atom_id res chain seq x y z
N MET A 1 -13.84 12.12 -24.36
CA MET A 1 -12.47 11.95 -24.86
C MET A 1 -11.52 12.39 -23.75
N PRO A 2 -10.68 11.53 -23.16
CA PRO A 2 -9.67 12.01 -22.23
C PRO A 2 -8.49 12.60 -23.03
N SER A 3 -8.03 13.79 -22.64
CA SER A 3 -6.85 14.44 -23.20
C SER A 3 -5.57 13.80 -22.65
N ILE A 4 -4.69 13.35 -23.53
CA ILE A 4 -3.34 12.87 -23.15
C ILE A 4 -2.44 14.10 -23.07
N ALA A 5 -2.00 14.47 -21.87
CA ALA A 5 -0.89 15.39 -21.69
C ALA A 5 0.41 14.62 -21.95
N ASN A 6 0.92 14.69 -23.18
CA ASN A 6 2.28 14.22 -23.50
C ASN A 6 3.28 15.17 -22.82
N ASN A 7 3.72 14.81 -21.61
CA ASN A 7 4.94 15.37 -21.04
C ASN A 7 6.11 14.44 -21.46
N PRO A 8 6.96 14.85 -22.41
CA PRO A 8 7.96 13.97 -23.05
C PRO A 8 8.97 13.35 -22.09
N ASP A 9 9.08 13.86 -20.86
CA ASP A 9 10.03 13.37 -19.86
C ASP A 9 9.41 12.39 -18.83
N THR A 10 8.16 11.95 -19.04
CA THR A 10 7.53 10.93 -18.19
C THR A 10 7.49 9.58 -18.90
N ILE A 11 8.06 8.56 -18.27
CA ILE A 11 8.00 7.17 -18.75
C ILE A 11 7.21 6.35 -17.75
N LEU A 12 6.25 5.55 -18.24
CA LEU A 12 5.52 4.56 -17.47
C LEU A 12 5.93 3.17 -17.95
N VAL A 13 6.40 2.32 -17.03
CA VAL A 13 6.77 0.94 -17.31
C VAL A 13 5.87 0.04 -16.48
N GLN A 14 5.23 -0.94 -17.11
CA GLN A 14 4.40 -1.92 -16.43
C GLN A 14 4.88 -3.33 -16.79
N TYR A 15 4.98 -4.18 -15.77
CA TYR A 15 5.24 -5.60 -15.91
C TYR A 15 4.05 -6.39 -15.39
N GLN A 16 3.73 -7.47 -16.09
CA GLN A 16 2.70 -8.42 -15.71
C GLN A 16 3.35 -9.77 -15.42
N GLY A 17 3.01 -10.37 -14.29
CA GLY A 17 3.44 -11.72 -13.92
C GLY A 17 2.88 -12.78 -14.87
N SER A 18 3.63 -13.86 -15.06
CA SER A 18 3.34 -14.92 -16.04
C SER A 18 2.43 -16.04 -15.50
N SER A 19 1.95 -15.95 -14.26
CA SER A 19 1.07 -16.96 -13.66
C SER A 19 -0.33 -16.92 -14.29
N SER A 20 -0.89 -18.10 -14.58
CA SER A 20 -2.22 -18.26 -15.18
C SER A 20 -3.37 -18.09 -14.20
N SER A 21 -3.12 -18.14 -12.89
CA SER A 21 -4.17 -18.15 -11.86
C SER A 21 -4.42 -16.80 -11.20
N ILE A 22 -3.39 -15.95 -11.06
CA ILE A 22 -3.49 -14.61 -10.47
C ILE A 22 -2.54 -13.69 -11.22
N ILE A 23 -3.08 -12.61 -11.78
CA ILE A 23 -2.27 -11.59 -12.46
C ILE A 23 -1.64 -10.68 -11.40
N ALA A 24 -0.31 -10.74 -11.30
CA ALA A 24 0.51 -9.79 -10.56
C ALA A 24 0.94 -8.65 -11.49
N ILE A 25 0.88 -7.40 -11.02
CA ILE A 25 1.28 -6.23 -11.79
C ILE A 25 2.27 -5.42 -10.97
N ALA A 26 3.35 -4.97 -11.62
CA ALA A 26 4.26 -3.96 -11.08
C ALA A 26 4.33 -2.79 -12.06
N GLY A 27 4.15 -1.57 -11.56
CA GLY A 27 4.20 -0.34 -12.33
C GLY A 27 5.27 0.59 -11.78
N PHE A 28 5.98 1.27 -12.68
CA PHE A 28 7.03 2.24 -12.38
C PHE A 28 6.80 3.50 -13.19
N ARG A 29 6.92 4.66 -12.55
CA ARG A 29 6.89 5.96 -13.22
C ARG A 29 8.22 6.66 -13.04
N PHE A 30 8.83 7.03 -14.15
CA PHE A 30 10.02 7.86 -14.20
C PHE A 30 9.67 9.28 -14.67
N VAL A 31 10.30 10.29 -14.07
CA VAL A 31 10.23 11.69 -14.50
C VAL A 31 11.66 12.19 -14.64
N ASN A 32 12.03 12.69 -15.82
CA ASN A 32 13.40 13.11 -16.13
C ASN A 32 14.44 11.99 -15.86
N GLY A 33 14.07 10.74 -16.14
CA GLY A 33 14.91 9.55 -15.87
C GLY A 33 14.98 9.12 -14.39
N ILE A 34 14.29 9.80 -13.48
CA ILE A 34 14.30 9.49 -12.04
C ILE A 34 13.02 8.74 -11.66
N LEU A 35 13.13 7.62 -10.94
CA LEU A 35 11.98 6.88 -10.43
C LEU A 35 11.21 7.75 -9.42
N SER A 36 9.95 8.02 -9.74
CA SER A 36 9.05 8.87 -8.93
C SER A 36 7.94 8.08 -8.24
N ILE A 37 7.55 6.93 -8.81
CA ILE A 37 6.52 6.04 -8.26
C ILE A 37 6.90 4.61 -8.59
N LYS A 38 6.72 3.71 -7.62
CA LYS A 38 6.56 2.28 -7.88
C LYS A 38 5.32 1.76 -7.15
N ALA A 39 4.55 0.93 -7.81
CA ALA A 39 3.36 0.31 -7.22
C ALA A 39 3.26 -1.13 -7.66
N GLN A 40 2.67 -1.96 -6.81
CA GLN A 40 2.43 -3.37 -7.10
C GLN A 40 1.00 -3.76 -6.74
N PHE A 41 0.53 -4.80 -7.42
CA PHE A 41 -0.69 -5.50 -7.11
C PHE A 41 -0.43 -7.01 -7.23
N ASN A 42 -0.90 -7.80 -6.26
CA ASN A 42 -0.80 -9.26 -6.23
C ASN A 42 0.61 -9.88 -6.30
N PHE A 43 1.67 -9.14 -5.95
CA PHE A 43 3.03 -9.69 -5.87
C PHE A 43 3.31 -10.42 -4.54
N ASP A 44 2.71 -9.94 -3.45
CA ASP A 44 2.79 -10.53 -2.12
C ASP A 44 1.39 -10.57 -1.52
N PHE A 45 0.71 -11.70 -1.72
CA PHE A 45 -0.61 -12.00 -1.14
C PHE A 45 -0.48 -12.83 0.14
N THR A 46 0.69 -12.81 0.79
CA THR A 46 0.89 -13.62 1.98
C THR A 46 0.01 -13.11 3.12
N THR A 47 -0.52 -14.05 3.91
CA THR A 47 -1.29 -13.74 5.12
C THR A 47 -0.36 -13.32 6.28
N ASN A 48 0.85 -12.87 5.99
CA ASN A 48 1.86 -12.52 6.98
C ASN A 48 1.58 -11.18 7.67
N TYR A 49 0.76 -10.33 7.05
CA TYR A 49 0.49 -8.97 7.51
C TYR A 49 -0.92 -8.84 8.10
N LYS A 50 -1.18 -9.51 9.22
CA LYS A 50 -2.52 -9.55 9.84
C LYS A 50 -2.71 -8.44 10.86
N ILE A 51 -3.92 -7.86 10.91
CA ILE A 51 -4.36 -6.98 11.99
C ILE A 51 -5.82 -7.26 12.36
N THR A 52 -6.20 -7.00 13.61
CA THR A 52 -7.59 -7.10 14.07
C THR A 52 -8.36 -5.81 13.83
N LYS A 53 -9.69 -5.86 13.97
CA LYS A 53 -10.56 -4.68 13.89
C LYS A 53 -10.27 -3.69 15.03
N GLU A 54 -9.94 -4.19 16.21
CA GLU A 54 -9.59 -3.41 17.39
C GLU A 54 -8.30 -2.64 17.14
N GLN A 55 -7.28 -3.31 16.59
CA GLN A 55 -6.03 -2.66 16.18
C GLN A 55 -6.29 -1.58 15.12
N TYR A 56 -7.06 -1.89 14.08
CA TYR A 56 -7.43 -0.90 13.07
C TYR A 56 -8.16 0.32 13.67
N ASN A 57 -9.06 0.12 14.64
CA ASN A 57 -9.80 1.19 15.28
C ASN A 57 -8.94 2.02 16.26
N MET A 58 -7.91 1.44 16.85
CA MET A 58 -7.01 2.10 17.80
C MET A 58 -6.16 3.20 17.15
N ILE A 59 -5.75 3.03 15.89
CA ILE A 59 -4.91 4.00 15.19
C ILE A 59 -5.71 5.21 14.68
N THR A 60 -5.12 6.40 14.76
CA THR A 60 -5.73 7.66 14.30
C THR A 60 -4.87 8.35 13.25
N ILE A 61 -5.52 9.10 12.35
CA ILE A 61 -4.83 10.00 11.43
C ILE A 61 -3.91 10.94 12.21
N GLY A 62 -2.73 11.23 11.67
CA GLY A 62 -1.68 12.00 12.33
C GLY A 62 -0.64 11.17 13.09
N TRP A 63 -0.88 9.88 13.33
CA TRP A 63 0.14 9.00 13.93
C TRP A 63 1.30 8.75 12.98
N THR A 64 2.50 8.59 13.53
CA THR A 64 3.67 8.18 12.75
C THR A 64 3.56 6.71 12.34
N TYR A 65 4.28 6.33 11.27
CA TYR A 65 4.40 4.95 10.85
C TYR A 65 4.87 4.04 12.00
N GLN A 66 5.83 4.52 12.80
CA GLN A 66 6.31 3.79 13.97
C GLN A 66 5.20 3.58 15.01
N GLN A 67 4.44 4.62 15.37
CA GLN A 67 3.33 4.49 16.33
C GLN A 67 2.28 3.47 15.87
N VAL A 68 1.95 3.49 14.58
CA VAL A 68 1.04 2.50 13.98
C VAL A 68 1.60 1.08 14.09
N THR A 69 2.87 0.87 13.71
CA THR A 69 3.48 -0.48 13.80
C THR A 69 3.53 -0.99 15.23
N VAL A 70 3.82 -0.13 16.22
CA VAL A 70 3.81 -0.50 17.65
C VAL A 70 2.42 -0.96 18.09
N ALA A 71 1.36 -0.24 17.70
CA ALA A 71 -0.02 -0.66 17.98
C ALA A 71 -0.39 -2.00 17.33
N PHE A 72 0.32 -2.38 16.26
CA PHE A 72 0.16 -3.66 15.57
C PHE A 72 1.19 -4.71 16.02
N GLY A 73 1.79 -4.56 17.20
CA GLY A 73 2.76 -5.54 17.74
C GLY A 73 4.11 -5.53 17.03
N ASN A 74 4.54 -4.35 16.56
CA ASN A 74 5.76 -4.11 15.77
C ASN A 74 5.77 -4.75 14.38
N GLN A 75 4.61 -5.16 13.86
CA GLN A 75 4.49 -5.70 12.51
C GLN A 75 4.44 -4.57 11.48
N LYS A 76 5.23 -4.71 10.41
CA LYS A 76 5.16 -3.86 9.20
C LYS A 76 4.29 -4.55 8.18
N GLY A 77 3.36 -3.84 7.55
CA GLY A 77 2.54 -4.38 6.46
C GLY A 77 3.25 -4.43 5.12
N ASN A 78 2.56 -4.95 4.10
CA ASN A 78 3.05 -5.00 2.73
C ASN A 78 3.01 -3.62 2.09
N VAL A 79 4.15 -3.08 1.67
CA VAL A 79 4.18 -1.81 0.94
C VAL A 79 3.76 -2.06 -0.51
N VAL A 80 2.58 -1.57 -0.89
CA VAL A 80 1.99 -1.78 -2.22
C VAL A 80 2.19 -0.59 -3.15
N SER A 81 2.56 0.57 -2.62
CA SER A 81 2.88 1.75 -3.42
C SER A 81 3.86 2.64 -2.66
N GLU A 82 4.85 3.16 -3.38
CA GLU A 82 5.78 4.18 -2.88
C GLU A 82 5.93 5.26 -3.94
N SER A 83 5.82 6.51 -3.52
CA SER A 83 6.09 7.68 -4.35
C SER A 83 6.87 8.72 -3.58
N GLY A 84 7.63 9.54 -4.30
CA GLY A 84 8.42 10.57 -3.65
C GLY A 84 9.23 11.44 -4.59
N ALA A 85 9.66 12.56 -4.03
CA ALA A 85 10.61 13.50 -4.60
C ALA A 85 11.36 14.18 -3.43
N GLN A 86 12.29 15.10 -3.70
CA GLN A 86 12.97 15.83 -2.61
C GLN A 86 11.95 16.47 -1.66
N GLY A 87 12.07 16.15 -0.37
CA GLY A 87 11.21 16.69 0.70
C GLY A 87 9.82 16.05 0.82
N PHE A 88 9.48 15.05 -0.02
CA PHE A 88 8.20 14.36 0.04
C PHE A 88 8.35 12.86 -0.17
N THR A 89 7.80 12.08 0.75
CA THR A 89 7.61 10.64 0.60
C THR A 89 6.15 10.29 0.85
N SER A 90 5.65 9.29 0.14
CA SER A 90 4.33 8.73 0.36
C SER A 90 4.39 7.23 0.16
N ILE A 91 3.80 6.48 1.09
CA ILE A 91 3.67 5.03 0.96
C ILE A 91 2.23 4.60 1.22
N VAL A 92 1.80 3.55 0.55
CA VAL A 92 0.56 2.83 0.86
C VAL A 92 0.93 1.45 1.33
N VAL A 93 0.47 1.12 2.53
CA VAL A 93 0.74 -0.15 3.20
C VAL A 93 -0.57 -0.94 3.29
N GLN A 94 -0.50 -2.22 2.96
CA GLN A 94 -1.63 -3.14 2.99
C GLN A 94 -1.46 -4.17 4.11
N TYR A 95 -2.58 -4.49 4.75
CA TYR A 95 -2.73 -5.56 5.74
C TYR A 95 -3.96 -6.40 5.40
N THR A 96 -3.96 -7.65 5.86
CA THR A 96 -5.13 -8.53 5.90
C THR A 96 -5.84 -8.35 7.24
N GLY A 97 -7.10 -7.95 7.23
CA GLY A 97 -7.90 -7.91 8.44
C GLY A 97 -8.34 -9.31 8.87
N ILE A 98 -8.32 -9.60 10.16
CA ILE A 98 -8.77 -10.88 10.73
C ILE A 98 -9.83 -10.66 11.81
N LYS A 99 -10.75 -11.63 11.95
CA LYS A 99 -11.60 -11.77 13.13
C LYS A 99 -10.69 -12.37 14.21
N GLU A 100 -10.88 -11.96 15.45
CA GLU A 100 -10.04 -12.38 16.59
C GLU A 100 -9.70 -13.89 16.55
N GLU A 101 -8.52 -14.26 17.05
CA GLU A 101 -7.96 -15.62 17.01
C GLU A 101 -7.83 -16.26 15.61
N GLY A 102 -6.98 -15.66 14.76
CA GLY A 102 -6.39 -16.37 13.61
C GLY A 102 -7.35 -16.75 12.48
N GLN A 103 -8.64 -16.44 12.61
CA GLN A 103 -9.63 -16.65 11.56
C GLN A 103 -9.52 -15.52 10.54
N GLN A 104 -9.05 -15.89 9.34
CA GLN A 104 -8.92 -14.97 8.23
C GLN A 104 -10.29 -14.37 7.89
N VAL A 105 -10.31 -13.05 7.76
CA VAL A 105 -11.41 -12.36 7.10
C VAL A 105 -10.88 -11.90 5.76
N ASP A 106 -11.69 -12.01 4.72
CA ASP A 106 -11.37 -11.44 3.42
C ASP A 106 -11.60 -9.93 3.44
N SER A 107 -10.93 -9.25 4.37
CA SER A 107 -10.86 -7.79 4.41
C SER A 107 -9.44 -7.33 4.18
N ILE A 108 -9.32 -6.31 3.36
CA ILE A 108 -8.06 -5.68 3.03
C ILE A 108 -8.10 -4.30 3.67
N VAL A 109 -7.08 -4.02 4.48
CA VAL A 109 -6.87 -2.73 5.10
C VAL A 109 -5.72 -2.06 4.37
N THR A 110 -5.92 -0.80 3.97
CA THR A 110 -4.89 0.03 3.36
C THR A 110 -4.69 1.29 4.18
N LEU A 111 -3.43 1.60 4.46
CA LEU A 111 -3.00 2.77 5.21
C LEU A 111 -2.08 3.62 4.33
N GLY A 112 -2.43 4.88 4.12
CA GLY A 112 -1.63 5.85 3.38
C GLY A 112 -0.84 6.73 4.33
N PHE A 113 0.48 6.79 4.13
CA PHE A 113 1.38 7.65 4.89
C PHE A 113 2.02 8.69 3.97
N SER A 114 2.13 9.93 4.45
CA SER A 114 2.90 10.99 3.80
C SER A 114 3.90 11.54 4.80
N ASN A 115 5.19 11.58 4.42
CA ASN A 115 6.30 11.98 5.30
C ASN A 115 6.22 11.28 6.67
N GLU A 116 6.02 9.95 6.64
CA GLU A 116 5.85 9.09 7.81
C GLU A 116 4.57 9.29 8.64
N ILE A 117 3.69 10.21 8.27
CA ILE A 117 2.43 10.47 8.99
C ILE A 117 1.26 9.77 8.30
N LEU A 118 0.45 9.06 9.08
CA LEU A 118 -0.78 8.43 8.61
C LEU A 118 -1.78 9.53 8.19
N VAL A 119 -2.10 9.59 6.91
CA VAL A 119 -3.03 10.59 6.34
C VAL A 119 -4.33 9.97 5.83
N ALA A 120 -4.33 8.66 5.58
CA ALA A 120 -5.51 7.92 5.12
C ALA A 120 -5.54 6.50 5.70
N LYS A 121 -6.74 6.03 6.02
CA LYS A 121 -7.00 4.63 6.37
C LYS A 121 -8.29 4.18 5.70
N SER A 122 -8.30 2.99 5.12
CA SER A 122 -9.49 2.37 4.56
C SER A 122 -9.49 0.88 4.80
N GLN A 123 -10.69 0.31 4.88
CA GLN A 123 -10.92 -1.13 4.94
C GLN A 123 -12.00 -1.49 3.92
N TYR A 124 -11.83 -2.61 3.22
CA TYR A 124 -12.85 -3.16 2.33
C TYR A 124 -12.89 -4.69 2.45
N GLY A 125 -14.08 -5.29 2.34
CA GLY A 125 -14.27 -6.74 2.48
C GLY A 125 -15.46 -7.10 3.35
N LYS A 126 -15.74 -8.40 3.51
CA LYS A 126 -16.86 -8.86 4.36
C LYS A 126 -16.49 -8.71 5.83
N SER A 127 -17.17 -7.82 6.54
CA SER A 127 -17.06 -7.65 8.00
C SER A 127 -17.64 -8.85 8.76
#